data_AF-M0DTB1-F1
#
_entry.id   AF-M0DTB1-F1
#
_cell.length_a   1.000
_cell.length_b   1.000
_cell.length_c   1.000
_cell.angle_alpha   90.00
_cell.angle_beta   90.00
_cell.angle_gamma   90.00
#
_symmetry.space_group_name_H-M   'P 1'
#
loop_
_entity.id
_entity.type
_entity.pdbx_description
1 polymer ?
#
loop_
_entity_poly.entity_id
_entity_poly.type
_entity_poly.pdbx_seq_one_letter_code
_entity_poly.pdbx_strand_id
1 'polypeptide(L)'
;MPSEYEALLDLIAAHPGADRDELRELAGDDDRVDADAVGDLLDDALARDDALEANGSHWVMRTGRFHPDEYDHPLTGEWRDDEL
;
A
#
# COMPACT_ATOMS: atom_id res chain seq x y z
N MET A 1 -21.44 -0.59 -2.56
CA MET A 1 -20.11 -0.12 -2.97
C MET A 1 -19.31 0.08 -1.69
N PRO A 2 -18.05 -0.36 -1.62
CA PRO A 2 -17.16 0.08 -0.55
C PRO A 2 -17.11 1.61 -0.55
N SER A 3 -16.96 2.20 0.64
CA SER A 3 -16.76 3.65 0.76
C SER A 3 -15.44 4.07 0.12
N GLU A 4 -15.29 5.36 -0.23
CA GLU A 4 -14.03 5.90 -0.75
C GLU A 4 -12.86 5.66 0.22
N TYR A 5 -13.14 5.67 1.53
CA TYR A 5 -12.16 5.31 2.56
C TYR A 5 -11.73 3.84 2.47
N GLU A 6 -12.67 2.90 2.33
CA GLU A 6 -12.35 1.49 2.15
C GLU A 6 -11.60 1.24 0.84
N ALA A 7 -11.93 1.97 -0.22
CA ALA A 7 -11.23 1.90 -1.49
C ALA A 7 -9.80 2.44 -1.39
N LEU A 8 -9.55 3.50 -0.60
CA LEU A 8 -8.19 3.95 -0.29
C LEU A 8 -7.41 2.87 0.48
N LEU A 9 -8.01 2.24 1.49
CA LEU A 9 -7.33 1.17 2.24
C LEU A 9 -6.98 -0.01 1.34
N ASP A 10 -7.87 -0.40 0.42
CA ASP A 10 -7.57 -1.41 -0.59
C ASP A 10 -6.43 -0.97 -1.53
N LEU A 11 -6.36 0.32 -1.88
CA LEU A 11 -5.29 0.87 -2.72
C LEU A 11 -3.92 0.81 -2.03
N ILE A 12 -3.84 1.21 -0.77
CA ILE A 12 -2.61 1.13 0.05
C ILE A 12 -2.22 -0.35 0.25
N ALA A 13 -3.20 -1.24 0.44
CA ALA A 13 -2.95 -2.67 0.58
C ALA A 13 -2.41 -3.31 -0.71
N ALA A 14 -2.83 -2.82 -1.88
CA ALA A 14 -2.35 -3.27 -3.19
C ALA A 14 -0.97 -2.67 -3.55
N HIS A 15 -0.67 -1.47 -3.06
CA HIS A 15 0.58 -0.76 -3.35
C HIS A 15 1.30 -0.34 -2.06
N PRO A 16 1.76 -1.30 -1.24
CA PRO A 16 2.45 -0.98 0.00
C PRO A 16 3.76 -0.25 -0.30
N GLY A 17 3.94 0.90 0.34
CA GLY A 17 5.10 1.75 0.14
C GLY A 17 4.91 2.84 -0.92
N ALA A 18 3.76 2.93 -1.58
CA ALA A 18 3.48 4.07 -2.43
C ALA A 18 3.46 5.38 -1.62
N ASP A 19 3.98 6.45 -2.20
CA ASP A 19 3.91 7.79 -1.63
C ASP A 19 2.56 8.48 -1.90
N ARG A 20 2.34 9.65 -1.29
CA ARG A 20 1.07 10.38 -1.42
C ARG A 20 0.76 10.79 -2.87
N ASP A 21 1.76 11.18 -3.64
CA ASP A 21 1.58 11.59 -5.03
C ASP A 21 1.34 10.36 -5.92
N GLU A 22 2.05 9.25 -5.68
CA GLU A 22 1.80 7.98 -6.35
C GLU A 22 0.38 7.45 -6.07
N LEU A 23 -0.08 7.47 -4.80
CA LEU A 23 -1.45 7.08 -4.45
C LEU A 23 -2.50 7.98 -5.09
N ARG A 24 -2.19 9.27 -5.28
CA ARG A 24 -3.08 10.21 -5.97
C ARG A 24 -3.19 9.91 -7.46
N GLU A 25 -2.07 9.57 -8.10
CA GLU A 25 -2.05 9.13 -9.49
C GLU A 25 -2.87 7.85 -9.66
N LEU A 26 -2.61 6.85 -8.82
CA LEU A 26 -3.33 5.58 -8.83
C LEU A 26 -4.84 5.73 -8.56
N ALA A 27 -5.23 6.64 -7.67
CA ALA A 27 -6.65 6.98 -7.46
C ALA A 27 -7.26 7.69 -8.68
N GLY A 28 -6.48 8.46 -9.44
CA GLY A 28 -6.94 9.05 -10.69
C GLY A 28 -7.25 8.00 -11.77
N ASP A 29 -6.54 6.88 -11.77
CA ASP A 29 -6.81 5.72 -12.63
C ASP A 29 -7.92 4.79 -12.06
N ASP A 30 -8.16 4.83 -10.75
CA ASP A 30 -9.19 4.04 -10.07
C ASP A 30 -10.42 4.91 -9.74
N ASP A 31 -11.48 4.84 -10.57
CA ASP A 31 -12.74 5.61 -10.42
C ASP A 31 -13.47 5.43 -9.07
N ARG A 32 -12.94 4.64 -8.12
CA ARG A 32 -13.50 4.40 -6.78
C ARG A 32 -12.99 5.38 -5.72
N VAL A 33 -11.90 6.11 -5.97
CA VAL A 33 -11.34 7.10 -5.04
C VAL A 33 -11.11 8.40 -5.78
N ASP A 34 -11.65 9.51 -5.28
CA ASP A 34 -11.33 10.82 -5.83
C ASP A 34 -9.86 11.19 -5.50
N ALA A 35 -9.08 11.48 -6.54
CA ALA A 35 -7.68 11.90 -6.42
C ALA A 35 -7.51 13.15 -5.53
N ASP A 36 -8.49 14.05 -5.49
CA ASP A 36 -8.45 15.23 -4.62
C ASP A 36 -8.73 14.87 -3.15
N ALA A 37 -9.45 13.77 -2.88
CA ALA A 37 -9.79 13.30 -1.54
C ALA A 37 -8.71 12.40 -0.90
N VAL A 38 -7.76 11.88 -1.67
CA VAL A 38 -6.67 11.00 -1.18
C VAL A 38 -5.93 11.63 -0.01
N GLY A 39 -5.69 12.95 -0.06
CA GLY A 39 -5.01 13.67 1.01
C GLY A 39 -5.72 13.53 2.35
N ASP A 40 -6.99 13.95 2.40
CA ASP A 40 -7.81 13.92 3.61
C ASP A 40 -8.04 12.49 4.12
N LEU A 41 -8.22 11.54 3.20
CA LEU A 41 -8.43 10.13 3.55
C LEU A 41 -7.18 9.47 4.16
N LEU A 42 -5.98 9.87 3.73
CA LEU A 42 -4.72 9.42 4.35
C LEU A 42 -4.54 9.99 5.76
N ASP A 43 -4.90 11.26 5.96
CA ASP A 43 -4.89 11.89 7.28
C ASP A 43 -5.88 11.18 8.23
N ASP A 44 -7.07 10.80 7.72
CA ASP A 44 -8.03 9.98 8.46
C ASP A 44 -7.50 8.58 8.78
N ALA A 45 -6.85 7.91 7.81
CA ALA A 45 -6.27 6.58 8.01
C ALA A 45 -5.15 6.59 9.08
N LEU A 46 -4.34 7.65 9.10
CA LEU A 46 -3.32 7.87 10.13
C LEU A 46 -3.95 8.11 11.50
N ALA A 47 -4.99 8.94 11.57
CA ALA A 47 -5.69 9.25 12.83
C ALA A 47 -6.40 8.02 13.42
N ARG A 48 -6.85 7.10 12.57
CA ARG A 48 -7.54 5.86 12.95
C ARG A 48 -6.59 4.69 13.21
N ASP A 49 -5.29 4.89 13.00
CA ASP A 49 -4.24 3.87 13.18
C ASP A 49 -4.33 2.71 12.15
N ASP A 50 -5.11 2.88 11.09
CA ASP A 50 -5.34 1.85 10.06
C ASP A 50 -4.14 1.75 9.09
N ALA A 51 -3.51 2.88 8.78
CA ALA A 51 -2.29 2.99 7.96
C ALA A 51 -1.22 3.84 8.66
N LEU A 52 0.05 3.63 8.27
CA LEU A 52 1.19 4.38 8.78
C LEU A 52 1.99 5.00 7.65
N GLU A 53 2.49 6.19 7.92
CA GLU A 53 3.53 6.84 7.13
C GLU A 53 4.91 6.32 7.57
N ALA A 54 5.49 5.47 6.73
CA ALA A 54 6.85 4.98 6.84
C ALA A 54 7.84 5.96 6.19
N ASN A 55 8.98 6.18 6.85
CA ASN A 55 10.07 7.03 6.37
C ASN A 55 9.67 8.47 5.99
N GLY A 56 8.54 8.97 6.49
CA GLY A 56 8.06 10.33 6.23
C GLY A 56 7.57 10.57 4.80
N SER A 57 7.23 9.52 4.05
CA SER A 57 6.59 9.69 2.73
C SER A 57 5.85 8.46 2.19
N HIS A 58 6.12 7.25 2.69
CA HIS A 58 5.61 6.01 2.12
C HIS A 58 4.46 5.47 2.99
N TRP A 59 3.40 4.93 2.39
CA TRP A 59 2.24 4.46 3.15
C TRP A 59 2.16 2.95 3.22
N VAL A 60 1.94 2.42 4.43
CA VAL A 60 1.79 0.98 4.68
C VAL A 60 0.59 0.70 5.56
N MET A 61 -0.13 -0.39 5.28
CA MET A 61 -1.20 -0.87 6.15
C MET A 61 -0.64 -1.31 7.49
N ARG A 62 -1.21 -0.80 8.59
CA ARG A 62 -0.86 -1.23 9.95
C ARG A 62 -1.81 -2.30 10.47
N THR A 63 -3.10 -2.10 10.24
CA THR A 63 -4.15 -3.04 10.63
C THR A 63 -5.15 -3.15 9.48
N GLY A 64 -5.36 -4.36 8.95
CA GLY A 64 -6.32 -4.53 7.86
C GLY A 64 -6.14 -5.79 7.01
N ARG A 65 -6.82 -5.79 5.86
CA ARG A 65 -6.71 -6.83 4.83
C ARG A 65 -5.40 -6.63 4.06
N PHE A 66 -4.60 -7.68 4.02
CA PHE A 66 -3.45 -7.74 3.14
C PHE A 66 -3.92 -8.22 1.77
N HIS A 67 -3.48 -7.56 0.71
CA HIS A 67 -3.67 -8.09 -0.63
C HIS A 67 -2.68 -9.26 -0.81
N PRO A 68 -3.13 -10.44 -1.31
CA PRO A 68 -2.21 -11.49 -1.71
C PRO A 68 -1.47 -11.00 -2.95
N ASP A 69 -0.21 -10.61 -2.80
CA ASP A 69 0.69 -10.36 -3.92
C ASP A 69 1.51 -11.62 -4.19
N GLU A 70 1.58 -12.04 -5.45
CA GLU A 70 2.37 -13.18 -5.86
C GLU A 70 3.82 -12.72 -6.01
N TYR A 71 4.57 -12.73 -4.91
CA TYR A 71 5.99 -12.46 -4.94
C TYR A 71 6.70 -13.59 -5.68
N ASP A 72 7.21 -13.33 -6.88
CA ASP A 72 8.08 -14.24 -7.63
C ASP A 72 9.37 -14.39 -6.81
N HIS A 73 9.38 -15.38 -5.92
CA HIS A 73 10.52 -15.69 -5.10
C HIS A 73 11.65 -16.12 -6.05
N PRO A 74 12.75 -15.35 -6.15
CA PRO A 74 13.91 -15.85 -6.86
C PRO A 74 14.28 -17.17 -6.20
N LEU A 75 14.33 -18.24 -6.99
CA LEU A 75 14.78 -19.55 -6.53
C LEU A 75 16.06 -19.31 -5.72
N THR A 76 16.01 -19.63 -4.42
CA THR A 76 17.21 -19.62 -3.60
C THR A 76 18.12 -20.67 -4.22
N GLY A 77 19.07 -20.22 -5.04
CA GLY A 77 20.08 -21.09 -5.63
C GLY A 77 20.67 -21.93 -4.50
N GLU A 78 20.88 -23.22 -4.78
CA GLU A 78 21.48 -24.14 -3.82
C GLU A 78 22.76 -23.50 -3.26
N TRP A 79 22.85 -23.41 -1.93
CA TRP A 79 24.11 -23.02 -1.28
C TRP A 79 25.14 -24.07 -1.71
N ARG A 80 26.18 -23.66 -2.45
CA ARG A 80 27.28 -24.56 -2.77
C ARG A 80 28.12 -24.75 -1.52
N ASP A 81 27.96 -25.90 -0.87
CA ASP A 81 28.79 -26.39 0.24
C ASP A 81 30.22 -26.80 -0.21
N ASP A 82 30.87 -26.02 -1.09
CA ASP A 82 32.19 -26.35 -1.66
C ASP A 82 33.27 -25.27 -1.40
N GLU A 83 33.10 -24.45 -0.36
CA GLU A 83 34.18 -23.57 0.13
C GLU A 83 34.41 -23.73 1.65
N LEU A 84 35.01 -24.87 2.03
CA LEU A 84 35.72 -25.04 3.31
C LEU A 84 37.05 -25.76 3.10
#